data_AF-A0A7S0XIX4-F1
#
_entry.id   AF-A0A7S0XIX4-F1
#
_cell.length_a   1.000
_cell.length_b   1.000
_cell.length_c   1.000
_cell.angle_alpha   90.00
_cell.angle_beta   90.00
_cell.angle_gamma   90.00
#
_symmetry.space_group_name_H-M   'P 1'
#
loop_
_entity.id
_entity.type
_entity.pdbx_description
1 polymer ?
#
loop_
_entity_poly.entity_id
_entity_poly.type
_entity_poly.pdbx_seq_one_letter_code
_entity_poly.pdbx_strand_id
1 'polypeptide(L)'
;RKYLAVTRRLQDEYMLEPAGSHGVWGLDDYSFLPFLWGASQLCPPETFSSTAANPAAASSASDSDAEKNNDTSATVGAAIAPDRMADLALGAELDALSEEFLYAAALRFIKQVKKGRFGEHSPMLLDISRVAGGWTKINAGLVKMYKAEVWAKRVVVQHIVFGTLFP
;
A
#
# COMPACT_ATOMS: atom_id res chain seq x y z
N ARG A 1 -2.71 0.70 12.70
CA ARG A 1 -1.36 0.39 13.23
C ARG A 1 -1.36 -0.55 14.43
N LYS A 2 -2.13 -0.28 15.50
CA LYS A 2 -2.20 -1.17 16.70
C LYS A 2 -2.45 -2.65 16.36
N TYR A 3 -3.40 -2.92 15.46
CA TYR A 3 -3.67 -4.26 14.93
C TYR A 3 -2.40 -4.93 14.37
N LEU A 4 -1.69 -4.27 13.45
CA LEU A 4 -0.48 -4.82 12.82
C LEU A 4 0.64 -5.11 13.81
N ALA A 5 0.81 -4.26 14.84
CA ALA A 5 1.81 -4.50 15.87
C ALA A 5 1.52 -5.78 16.67
N VAL A 6 0.24 -6.00 17.02
CA VAL A 6 -0.18 -7.21 17.72
C VAL A 6 -0.05 -8.44 16.81
N THR A 7 -0.55 -8.39 15.57
CA THR A 7 -0.49 -9.55 14.67
C THR A 7 0.93 -9.95 14.32
N ARG A 8 1.84 -8.99 14.11
CA ARG A 8 3.25 -9.27 13.84
C ARG A 8 3.95 -9.92 15.03
N ARG A 9 3.64 -9.45 16.24
CA ARG A 9 4.14 -10.11 17.45
C ARG A 9 3.62 -11.54 17.57
N LEU A 10 2.34 -11.78 17.28
CA LEU A 10 1.78 -13.13 17.30
C LEU A 10 2.43 -14.05 16.25
N GLN A 11 2.70 -13.52 15.05
CA GLN A 11 3.38 -14.26 13.98
C GLN A 11 4.77 -14.73 14.40
N ASP A 12 5.55 -13.85 15.04
CA ASP A 12 6.91 -14.14 15.50
C ASP A 12 6.91 -15.06 16.74
N GLU A 13 6.14 -14.70 17.78
CA GLU A 13 6.09 -15.41 19.07
C GLU A 13 5.61 -16.85 18.91
N TYR A 14 4.60 -17.07 18.07
CA TYR A 14 3.99 -18.39 17.88
C TYR A 14 4.42 -19.09 16.59
N MET A 15 5.40 -18.55 15.86
CA MET A 15 5.89 -19.09 14.59
C MET A 15 4.74 -19.47 13.65
N LEU A 16 3.76 -18.58 13.53
CA LEU A 16 2.58 -18.85 12.72
C LEU A 16 2.99 -19.11 11.28
N GLU A 17 2.33 -20.05 10.62
CA GLU A 17 2.54 -20.28 9.20
C GLU A 17 1.64 -19.36 8.36
N PRO A 18 2.08 -18.94 7.17
CA PRO A 18 1.25 -18.20 6.23
C PRO A 18 -0.01 -18.99 5.85
N ALA A 19 -1.17 -18.33 5.94
CA ALA A 19 -2.43 -18.93 5.53
C ALA A 19 -2.61 -18.77 4.01
N GLY A 20 -2.39 -19.86 3.26
CA GLY A 20 -2.61 -19.91 1.81
C GLY A 20 -1.36 -20.31 1.01
N SER A 21 -1.57 -20.69 -0.26
CA SER A 21 -0.54 -21.32 -1.10
C SER A 21 0.08 -20.41 -2.15
N HIS A 22 -0.04 -19.09 -2.02
CA HIS A 22 0.48 -18.16 -3.04
C HIS A 22 2.01 -18.23 -3.20
N GLY A 23 2.71 -18.78 -2.20
CA GLY A 23 4.16 -18.95 -2.23
C GLY A 23 4.87 -17.65 -2.56
N VAL A 24 5.91 -17.73 -3.38
CA VAL A 24 6.73 -16.58 -3.77
C VAL A 24 5.98 -15.56 -4.66
N TRP A 25 4.83 -15.94 -5.24
CA TRP A 25 4.02 -15.07 -6.10
C TRP A 25 2.92 -14.31 -5.35
N GLY A 26 2.80 -14.51 -4.04
CA GLY A 26 1.94 -13.71 -3.18
C GLY A 26 2.48 -12.28 -3.03
N LEU A 27 1.59 -11.34 -2.72
CA LEU A 27 2.01 -9.97 -2.38
C LEU A 27 2.85 -9.94 -1.09
N ASP A 28 2.37 -10.66 -0.08
CA ASP A 28 3.01 -10.85 1.23
C ASP A 28 2.45 -12.13 1.86
N ASP A 29 3.17 -12.68 2.83
CA ASP A 29 2.81 -13.95 3.47
C ASP A 29 1.55 -13.82 4.35
N TYR A 30 1.32 -12.66 4.98
CA TYR A 30 0.24 -12.51 5.97
C TYR A 30 -0.72 -11.36 5.68
N SER A 31 -0.28 -10.32 4.99
CA SER A 31 -0.98 -9.02 4.99
C SER A 31 -1.08 -8.41 3.60
N PHE A 32 -2.31 -8.16 3.14
CA PHE A 32 -2.54 -7.39 1.91
C PHE A 32 -2.79 -5.89 2.20
N LEU A 33 -3.67 -5.62 3.17
CA LEU A 33 -4.21 -4.29 3.44
C LEU A 33 -3.18 -3.18 3.74
N PRO A 34 -2.05 -3.44 4.44
CA PRO A 34 -1.02 -2.43 4.65
C PRO A 34 -0.44 -1.86 3.35
N PHE A 35 -0.31 -2.69 2.31
CA PHE A 35 0.15 -2.25 0.99
C PHE A 35 -0.94 -1.46 0.27
N LEU A 36 -2.17 -1.94 0.31
CA LEU A 36 -3.30 -1.26 -0.34
C LEU A 36 -3.52 0.14 0.24
N TRP A 37 -3.68 0.24 1.56
CA TRP A 37 -3.91 1.51 2.24
C TRP A 37 -2.65 2.37 2.29
N GLY A 38 -1.48 1.75 2.42
CA GLY A 38 -0.21 2.47 2.36
C GLY A 38 0.02 3.13 1.00
N ALA A 39 -0.30 2.44 -0.10
CA ALA A 39 -0.22 3.03 -1.43
C ALA A 39 -1.18 4.21 -1.59
N SER A 40 -2.38 4.18 -0.99
CA SER A 40 -3.29 5.33 -1.01
C SER A 40 -2.79 6.52 -0.18
N GLN A 41 -2.01 6.28 0.89
CA GLN A 41 -1.39 7.38 1.65
C GLN A 41 -0.31 8.10 0.85
N LEU A 42 0.31 7.41 -0.11
CA LEU A 42 1.38 7.92 -0.97
C LEU A 42 0.86 8.43 -2.32
N CYS A 43 -0.44 8.24 -2.60
CA CYS A 43 -1.07 8.91 -3.73
C CYS A 43 -0.96 10.42 -3.53
N PRO A 44 -0.55 11.18 -4.56
CA PRO A 44 -0.63 12.62 -4.48
C PRO A 44 -2.07 12.99 -4.14
N PRO A 45 -2.30 14.06 -3.36
CA PRO A 45 -3.64 14.60 -3.23
C PRO A 45 -4.12 14.84 -4.66
N GLU A 46 -5.16 14.12 -5.06
CA GLU A 46 -5.89 14.45 -6.27
C GLU A 46 -6.20 15.94 -6.08
N THR A 47 -5.61 16.82 -6.89
CA THR A 47 -6.24 18.11 -7.13
C THR A 47 -7.63 17.70 -7.54
N PHE A 48 -8.58 17.80 -6.61
CA PHE A 48 -10.00 17.68 -6.87
C PHE A 48 -10.27 18.80 -7.85
N SER A 49 -9.98 18.52 -9.12
CA SER A 49 -10.45 19.28 -10.23
C SER A 49 -11.93 19.02 -10.14
N SER A 50 -12.65 20.00 -9.60
CA SER A 50 -14.09 20.11 -9.65
C SER A 50 -14.48 20.23 -11.13
N THR A 51 -14.30 19.13 -11.86
CA THR A 51 -14.71 18.94 -13.24
C THR A 51 -15.31 17.54 -13.33
N ALA A 52 -16.23 17.25 -12.40
CA ALA A 52 -17.49 16.64 -12.79
C ALA A 52 -18.32 17.72 -13.53
N ALA A 53 -17.81 18.19 -14.66
CA ALA A 53 -18.53 19.01 -15.61
C ALA A 53 -18.07 18.55 -17.00
N ASN A 54 -18.98 17.86 -17.67
CA ASN A 54 -19.18 17.75 -19.12
C ASN A 54 -17.95 17.83 -20.05
N PRO A 55 -17.85 16.95 -21.07
CA PRO A 55 -16.89 17.13 -22.15
C PRO A 55 -17.34 18.28 -23.07
N ALA A 56 -17.24 19.52 -22.61
CA ALA A 56 -17.40 20.74 -23.40
C ALA A 56 -16.98 21.97 -22.57
N ALA A 57 -16.13 22.80 -23.18
CA ALA A 57 -15.72 24.16 -22.77
C ALA A 57 -14.40 24.28 -22.00
N ALA A 58 -13.34 24.51 -22.77
CA ALA A 58 -12.17 25.26 -22.34
C ALA A 58 -12.50 26.77 -22.34
N SER A 59 -12.22 27.49 -21.25
CA SER A 59 -11.67 28.87 -21.26
C SER A 59 -11.49 29.47 -19.85
N SER A 60 -10.33 30.15 -19.71
CA SER A 60 -10.02 31.35 -18.88
C SER A 60 -10.02 31.35 -17.33
N ALA A 61 -8.80 31.46 -16.79
CA ALA A 61 -8.25 32.36 -15.74
C ALA A 61 -9.11 32.99 -14.61
N SER A 62 -8.64 32.90 -13.35
CA SER A 62 -8.14 34.03 -12.50
C SER A 62 -8.10 33.70 -10.98
N ASP A 63 -7.30 34.50 -10.25
CA ASP A 63 -6.85 34.48 -8.84
C ASP A 63 -7.86 34.19 -7.71
N SER A 64 -7.38 33.56 -6.61
CA SER A 64 -7.31 34.18 -5.25
C SER A 64 -6.98 33.17 -4.14
N ASP A 65 -5.92 33.47 -3.37
CA ASP A 65 -5.64 33.21 -1.95
C ASP A 65 -6.31 32.04 -1.21
N ALA A 66 -5.52 31.02 -0.84
CA ALA A 66 -5.91 30.01 0.16
C ALA A 66 -4.74 29.66 1.09
N GLU A 67 -5.02 29.75 2.40
CA GLU A 67 -4.13 29.60 3.55
C GLU A 67 -3.23 28.36 3.55
N LYS A 68 -1.98 28.56 3.98
CA LYS A 68 -1.00 27.52 4.29
C LYS A 68 -1.45 26.67 5.47
N ASN A 69 -2.15 25.59 5.18
CA ASN A 69 -2.30 24.49 6.13
C ASN A 69 -1.06 23.61 6.01
N ASN A 70 -0.17 23.67 7.00
CA ASN A 70 0.92 22.70 7.07
C ASN A 70 0.30 21.33 7.39
N ASP A 71 0.15 20.50 6.37
CA ASP A 71 -0.06 19.07 6.52
C ASP A 71 1.13 18.38 5.87
N THR A 72 2.25 18.46 6.59
CA THR A 72 3.60 18.10 6.11
C THR A 72 3.70 16.60 5.76
N SER A 73 2.74 15.77 6.18
CA SER A 73 2.71 14.33 5.92
C SER A 73 2.30 13.98 4.49
N ALA A 74 1.28 14.68 3.96
CA ALA A 74 0.81 14.45 2.59
C ALA A 74 1.80 14.99 1.53
N THR A 75 2.55 16.04 1.87
CA THR A 75 3.53 16.63 0.95
C THR A 75 4.82 15.81 0.84
N VAL A 76 5.20 15.09 1.92
CA VAL A 76 6.38 14.20 1.92
C VAL A 76 6.08 12.88 1.20
N GLY A 77 4.86 12.33 1.34
CA GLY A 77 4.47 11.07 0.71
C GLY A 77 4.46 11.09 -0.82
N ALA A 78 3.98 12.19 -1.42
CA ALA A 78 3.91 12.34 -2.88
C ALA A 78 5.29 12.46 -3.55
N ALA A 79 6.33 12.86 -2.81
CA ALA A 79 7.69 13.04 -3.34
C ALA A 79 8.50 11.73 -3.38
N ILE A 80 8.03 10.67 -2.72
CA ILE A 80 8.76 9.40 -2.67
C ILE A 80 8.30 8.56 -3.85
N ALA A 81 9.15 8.45 -4.88
CA ALA A 81 8.84 7.64 -6.03
C ALA A 81 8.76 6.12 -5.65
N PRO A 82 7.86 5.33 -6.27
CA PRO A 82 7.66 3.92 -5.90
C PRO A 82 8.90 3.03 -6.10
N ASP A 83 9.67 3.31 -7.14
CA ASP A 83 10.97 2.68 -7.45
C ASP A 83 11.96 2.89 -6.30
N ARG A 84 12.06 4.15 -5.82
CA ARG A 84 12.87 4.48 -4.65
C ARG A 84 12.38 3.74 -3.42
N MET A 85 11.09 3.55 -3.19
CA MET A 85 10.60 2.89 -1.97
C MET A 85 10.98 1.40 -1.89
N ALA A 86 11.08 0.70 -3.02
CA ALA A 86 11.57 -0.68 -3.05
C ALA A 86 13.09 -0.78 -2.98
N ASP A 87 13.82 0.15 -3.60
CA ASP A 87 15.29 0.20 -3.48
C ASP A 87 15.73 0.67 -2.07
N LEU A 88 14.93 1.55 -1.44
CA LEU A 88 15.07 2.01 -0.05
C LEU A 88 14.74 0.92 0.98
N ALA A 89 14.24 -0.24 0.56
CA ALA A 89 14.16 -1.41 1.44
C ALA A 89 15.53 -1.75 2.05
N LEU A 90 16.64 -1.21 1.54
CA LEU A 90 17.99 -1.37 2.09
C LEU A 90 18.50 -0.26 3.04
N GLY A 91 17.87 0.92 3.16
CA GLY A 91 18.45 2.08 3.88
C GLY A 91 17.82 2.44 5.23
N ALA A 92 18.47 3.36 5.97
CA ALA A 92 18.00 3.93 7.26
C ALA A 92 16.77 4.85 7.09
N GLU A 93 16.55 5.39 5.88
CA GLU A 93 15.39 6.23 5.55
C GLU A 93 14.06 5.46 5.68
N LEU A 94 14.07 4.15 5.49
CA LEU A 94 12.88 3.30 5.64
C LEU A 94 12.36 3.30 7.08
N ASP A 95 13.25 3.39 8.08
CA ASP A 95 12.84 3.39 9.48
C ASP A 95 12.02 4.65 9.79
N ALA A 96 12.44 5.82 9.33
CA ALA A 96 11.68 7.06 9.49
C ALA A 96 10.32 7.00 8.77
N LEU A 97 10.31 6.52 7.53
CA LEU A 97 9.07 6.39 6.74
C LEU A 97 8.11 5.35 7.30
N SER A 98 8.63 4.31 7.96
CA SER A 98 7.79 3.27 8.58
C SER A 98 6.95 3.80 9.74
N GLU A 99 7.40 4.87 10.38
CA GLU A 99 6.66 5.56 11.44
C GLU A 99 5.58 6.49 10.86
N GLU A 100 5.48 6.66 9.55
CA GLU A 100 4.51 7.55 8.90
C GLU A 100 3.59 6.81 7.91
N PHE A 101 4.13 5.93 7.07
CA PHE A 101 3.41 5.24 6.01
C PHE A 101 3.27 3.75 6.25
N LEU A 102 2.05 3.22 6.05
CA LEU A 102 1.75 1.79 6.21
C LEU A 102 2.52 0.92 5.20
N TYR A 103 2.75 1.43 3.99
CA TYR A 103 3.50 0.73 2.95
C TYR A 103 4.96 0.52 3.39
N ALA A 104 5.61 1.59 3.84
CA ALA A 104 6.97 1.54 4.38
C ALA A 104 7.05 0.64 5.62
N ALA A 105 6.06 0.71 6.51
CA ALA A 105 5.99 -0.15 7.69
C ALA A 105 5.82 -1.64 7.36
N ALA A 106 5.22 -1.98 6.21
CA ALA A 106 5.12 -3.35 5.73
C ALA A 106 6.44 -3.82 5.11
N LEU A 107 7.09 -2.99 4.28
CA LEU A 107 8.40 -3.29 3.72
C LEU A 107 9.49 -3.46 4.79
N ARG A 108 9.50 -2.60 5.82
CA ARG A 108 10.40 -2.72 6.97
C ARG A 108 10.25 -4.07 7.67
N PHE A 109 9.01 -4.52 7.87
CA PHE A 109 8.74 -5.82 8.49
C PHE A 109 9.23 -6.97 7.61
N ILE A 110 8.99 -6.93 6.31
CA ILE A 110 9.51 -7.93 5.37
C ILE A 110 11.04 -8.01 5.45
N LYS A 111 11.73 -6.86 5.46
CA LYS A 111 13.20 -6.80 5.59
C LYS A 111 13.70 -7.42 6.90
N GLN A 112 12.95 -7.26 7.99
CA GLN A 112 13.31 -7.83 9.29
C GLN A 112 13.16 -9.36 9.32
N VAL A 113 12.12 -9.89 8.68
CA VAL A 113 11.77 -11.32 8.72
C VAL A 113 12.48 -12.11 7.63
N LYS A 114 12.53 -11.60 6.39
CA LYS A 114 13.05 -12.31 5.22
C LYS A 114 14.50 -11.89 4.96
N LYS A 115 15.41 -12.85 5.03
CA LYS A 115 16.83 -12.67 4.70
C LYS A 115 17.06 -12.93 3.21
N GLY A 116 17.99 -12.20 2.61
CA GLY A 116 18.38 -12.35 1.20
C GLY A 116 18.12 -11.10 0.37
N ARG A 117 18.24 -11.21 -0.95
CA ARG A 117 17.94 -10.08 -1.84
C ARG A 117 16.42 -9.93 -1.94
N PHE A 118 15.92 -8.69 -1.87
CA PHE A 118 14.48 -8.43 -1.85
C PHE A 118 13.71 -9.10 -2.99
N GLY A 119 14.26 -9.09 -4.21
CA GLY A 119 13.63 -9.72 -5.38
C GLY A 119 13.56 -11.26 -5.33
N GLU A 120 14.33 -11.94 -4.50
CA GLU A 120 14.32 -13.41 -4.41
C GLU A 120 13.13 -13.91 -3.58
N HIS A 121 12.77 -13.17 -2.52
CA HIS A 121 11.70 -13.56 -1.60
C HIS A 121 10.41 -12.75 -1.78
N SER A 122 10.47 -11.63 -2.50
CA SER A 122 9.33 -10.73 -2.74
C SER A 122 9.32 -10.16 -4.17
N PRO A 123 9.33 -11.01 -5.21
CA PRO A 123 9.37 -10.55 -6.61
C PRO A 123 8.13 -9.74 -7.00
N MET A 124 6.93 -10.10 -6.52
CA MET A 124 5.70 -9.35 -6.82
C MET A 124 5.78 -7.89 -6.34
N LEU A 125 6.31 -7.66 -5.14
CA LEU A 125 6.50 -6.30 -4.62
C LEU A 125 7.56 -5.53 -5.40
N LEU A 126 8.61 -6.21 -5.87
CA LEU A 126 9.64 -5.62 -6.73
C LEU A 126 9.09 -5.25 -8.12
N ASP A 127 8.18 -6.05 -8.67
CA ASP A 127 7.55 -5.74 -9.95
C ASP A 127 6.57 -4.57 -9.82
N ILE A 128 5.80 -4.53 -8.73
CA ILE A 128 4.87 -3.42 -8.43
C ILE A 128 5.62 -2.10 -8.28
N SER A 129 6.80 -2.09 -7.66
CA SER A 129 7.58 -0.87 -7.50
C SER A 129 8.13 -0.30 -8.81
N ARG A 130 8.26 -1.15 -9.84
CA ARG A 130 8.75 -0.76 -11.18
C ARG A 130 7.63 -0.25 -12.10
N VAL A 131 6.38 -0.26 -11.64
CA VAL A 131 5.24 0.19 -12.47
C VAL A 131 5.35 1.68 -12.78
N ALA A 132 5.54 1.98 -14.06
CA ALA A 132 5.47 3.35 -14.56
C ALA A 132 4.03 3.90 -14.42
N GLY A 133 3.89 5.03 -13.72
CA GLY A 133 2.60 5.69 -13.46
C GLY A 133 2.35 6.10 -11.99
N GLY A 134 3.34 5.94 -11.11
CA GLY A 134 3.29 6.43 -9.74
C GLY A 134 2.30 5.68 -8.83
N TRP A 135 2.10 6.22 -7.63
CA TRP A 135 1.30 5.59 -6.58
C TRP A 135 -0.18 5.45 -6.94
N THR A 136 -0.77 6.37 -7.70
CA THR A 136 -2.18 6.27 -8.15
C THR A 136 -2.41 5.00 -8.98
N LYS A 137 -1.51 4.70 -9.92
CA LYS A 137 -1.62 3.48 -10.74
C LYS A 137 -1.35 2.22 -9.92
N ILE A 138 -0.37 2.26 -9.02
CA ILE A 138 -0.06 1.14 -8.11
C ILE A 138 -1.27 0.85 -7.21
N ASN A 139 -1.86 1.85 -6.59
CA ASN A 139 -3.04 1.69 -5.74
C ASN A 139 -4.21 1.09 -6.53
N ALA A 140 -4.51 1.62 -7.72
CA ALA A 140 -5.55 1.08 -8.59
C ALA A 140 -5.28 -0.40 -8.97
N GLY A 141 -4.01 -0.75 -9.22
CA GLY A 141 -3.57 -2.12 -9.44
C GLY A 141 -3.79 -3.01 -8.22
N LEU A 142 -3.41 -2.54 -7.02
CA LEU A 142 -3.60 -3.23 -5.75
C LEU A 142 -5.08 -3.44 -5.41
N VAL A 143 -5.96 -2.48 -5.74
CA VAL A 143 -7.42 -2.66 -5.59
C VAL A 143 -7.91 -3.82 -6.47
N LYS A 144 -7.48 -3.86 -7.74
CA LYS A 144 -7.85 -4.95 -8.67
C LYS A 144 -7.32 -6.29 -8.18
N MET A 145 -6.06 -6.31 -7.74
CA MET A 145 -5.42 -7.49 -7.19
C MET A 145 -6.13 -7.97 -5.92
N TYR A 146 -6.52 -7.08 -5.00
CA TYR A 146 -7.26 -7.47 -3.79
C TYR A 146 -8.60 -8.14 -4.11
N LYS A 147 -9.33 -7.61 -5.10
CA LYS A 147 -10.60 -8.22 -5.55
C LYS A 147 -10.37 -9.63 -6.12
N ALA A 148 -9.34 -9.81 -6.93
CA ALA A 148 -9.05 -11.10 -7.59
C ALA A 148 -8.40 -12.13 -6.65
N GLU A 149 -7.49 -11.69 -5.79
CA GLU A 149 -6.63 -12.55 -4.98
C GLU A 149 -7.17 -12.81 -3.57
N VAL A 150 -8.02 -11.92 -3.05
CA VAL A 150 -8.65 -12.09 -1.73
C VAL A 150 -10.12 -12.43 -1.92
N TRP A 151 -10.93 -11.49 -2.42
CA TRP A 151 -12.39 -11.66 -2.45
C TRP A 151 -12.88 -12.78 -3.38
N ALA A 152 -12.28 -12.90 -4.57
CA ALA A 152 -12.67 -13.93 -5.54
C ALA A 152 -12.11 -15.32 -5.24
N LYS A 153 -11.25 -15.47 -4.22
CA LYS A 153 -10.64 -16.76 -3.86
C LYS A 153 -11.40 -17.42 -2.71
N ARG A 154 -12.17 -18.46 -3.04
CA ARG A 154 -12.93 -19.24 -2.05
C ARG A 154 -12.06 -19.67 -0.87
N VAL A 155 -10.85 -20.18 -1.11
CA VAL A 155 -9.95 -20.66 -0.04
C VAL A 155 -9.56 -19.55 0.95
N VAL A 156 -9.63 -18.29 0.55
CA VAL A 156 -9.35 -17.12 1.41
C VAL A 156 -10.62 -16.68 2.15
N VAL A 157 -11.76 -16.61 1.46
CA VAL A 157 -13.01 -16.05 2.02
C VAL A 157 -13.94 -17.07 2.67
N GLN A 158 -13.71 -18.37 2.51
CA GLN A 158 -14.60 -19.43 3.00
C GLN A 158 -14.83 -19.42 4.53
N HIS A 159 -13.96 -18.73 5.27
CA HIS A 159 -14.06 -18.59 6.73
C HIS A 159 -14.65 -17.24 7.17
N ILE A 160 -15.11 -16.41 6.25
CA ILE A 160 -15.87 -15.20 6.58
C ILE A 160 -17.25 -15.62 7.08
N VAL A 161 -17.61 -15.19 8.28
CA VAL A 161 -18.90 -15.50 8.92
C VAL A 161 -19.87 -14.36 8.66
N PHE A 162 -21.09 -14.70 8.24
CA PHE A 162 -22.19 -13.76 8.04
C PHE A 162 -23.15 -13.82 9.22
N GLY A 163 -23.61 -12.66 9.65
CA GLY A 163 -24.48 -12.50 10.81
C GLY A 163 -25.54 -11.43 10.54
N THR A 164 -26.25 -10.98 11.58
CA THR A 164 -27.32 -9.99 11.42
C THR A 164 -26.83 -8.60 11.00
N LEU A 165 -25.62 -8.22 11.41
CA LEU A 165 -25.00 -6.93 11.05
C LEU A 165 -24.37 -6.96 9.65
N PHE A 166 -23.85 -8.11 9.24
CA PHE A 166 -23.19 -8.32 7.95
C PHE A 166 -23.85 -9.55 7.30
N PRO A 167 -24.98 -9.35 6.61
CA PRO A 167 -25.74 -10.43 5.99
C PRO A 167 -25.02 -11.03 4.77
#